data_AF-T0Y376-F1
#
_entry.id   AF-T0Y376-F1
#
_cell.length_a   1.000
_cell.length_b   1.000
_cell.length_c   1.000
_cell.angle_alpha   90.00
_cell.angle_beta   90.00
_cell.angle_gamma   90.00
#
_symmetry.space_group_name_H-M   'P 1'
#
loop_
_entity.id
_entity.type
_entity.pdbx_description
1 polymer ?
#
loop_
_entity_poly.entity_id
_entity_poly.type
_entity_poly.pdbx_seq_one_letter_code
_entity_poly.pdbx_strand_id
1 'polypeptide(L)'
;WLDRSRTAAIARHTNAFKINEDVVLPLARLGAYTDEIERINIEFSIANKLKLLDGLEPLLAGALPLARADDPEVGNLPYEEVIGERAAWARALLAQVRERWRWLAEHLDAPLAPALENLERLGYEALLPQLRERLEHAPAARLLDVLQDRIIRVSWKRELRAPLQEIFSGRVFAPILAAADQVHKRVLRGRLFVALHMHAGDGNVHTNIPVNSDDYEMLRAATAAVARIMRIARRLDGVISGEHGIGITKLEFLDEAETHEFRAYKQRIDPQGRFNRGKLMPGSDLSNAYTPSFNLLGHESLIMQQSAIGTISDSIKDCLRCGKCKPVCATHVPRANLLYSPRNK
;
A
#
# COMPACT_ATOMS: atom_id res chain seq x y z
N TRP A 1 21.48 -15.55 4.99
CA TRP A 1 20.20 -14.95 5.46
C TRP A 1 20.36 -13.48 5.80
N LEU A 2 21.37 -13.07 6.57
CA LEU A 2 21.66 -11.66 6.86
C LEU A 2 21.80 -10.80 5.59
N ASP A 3 22.48 -11.29 4.56
CA ASP A 3 22.67 -10.52 3.31
C ASP A 3 21.40 -10.36 2.48
N ARG A 4 20.46 -11.31 2.58
CA ARG A 4 19.13 -11.22 1.95
C ARG A 4 18.26 -10.11 2.56
N SER A 5 18.39 -9.90 3.88
CA SER A 5 17.70 -8.81 4.58
C SER A 5 18.27 -7.43 4.21
N ARG A 6 19.53 -7.36 3.77
CA ARG A 6 20.21 -6.11 3.39
C ARG A 6 19.98 -5.72 1.93
N THR A 7 19.68 -6.69 1.06
CA THR A 7 19.49 -6.48 -0.40
C THR A 7 18.03 -6.29 -0.82
N ALA A 8 17.05 -6.77 -0.05
CA ALA A 8 15.65 -6.48 -0.33
C ALA A 8 15.32 -5.04 0.11
N ALA A 9 15.03 -4.15 -0.85
CA ALA A 9 14.53 -2.80 -0.58
C ALA A 9 13.31 -2.78 0.38
N ILE A 10 12.58 -3.89 0.42
CA ILE A 10 11.43 -4.16 1.29
C ILE A 10 11.87 -4.40 2.75
N ALA A 11 12.94 -5.18 2.98
CA ALA A 11 13.35 -5.61 4.32
C ALA A 11 14.00 -4.52 5.17
N ARG A 12 14.56 -3.47 4.55
CA ARG A 12 15.24 -2.38 5.27
C ARG A 12 14.28 -1.36 5.91
N HIS A 13 13.02 -1.36 5.50
CA HIS A 13 12.02 -0.36 5.90
C HIS A 13 10.74 -0.95 6.48
N THR A 14 10.61 -2.28 6.56
CA THR A 14 9.34 -2.88 6.94
C THR A 14 9.52 -4.13 7.82
N ASN A 15 8.89 -4.08 9.01
CA ASN A 15 8.29 -5.26 9.64
C ASN A 15 6.92 -5.59 8.97
N ALA A 16 6.65 -5.04 7.79
CA ALA A 16 5.34 -5.03 7.18
C ALA A 16 4.99 -6.43 6.69
N PHE A 17 3.83 -6.88 7.16
CA PHE A 17 3.09 -7.94 6.53
C PHE A 17 2.85 -7.56 5.06
N LYS A 18 2.82 -8.53 4.17
CA LYS A 18 2.46 -8.28 2.77
C LYS A 18 1.40 -9.28 2.34
N ILE A 19 0.41 -8.78 1.62
CA ILE A 19 -0.47 -9.64 0.83
C ILE A 19 0.30 -9.98 -0.43
N ASN A 20 0.44 -11.27 -0.72
CA ASN A 20 1.21 -11.78 -1.84
C ASN A 20 0.31 -12.65 -2.71
N GLU A 21 -0.15 -12.08 -3.81
CA GLU A 21 -0.97 -12.77 -4.78
C GLU A 21 -0.16 -13.03 -6.05
N ASP A 22 -0.62 -13.99 -6.84
CA ASP A 22 -0.05 -14.37 -8.11
C ASP A 22 -1.18 -14.65 -9.10
N VAL A 23 -1.03 -14.13 -10.31
CA VAL A 23 -1.94 -14.33 -11.44
C VAL A 23 -1.11 -14.75 -12.64
N VAL A 24 -1.71 -15.51 -13.55
CA VAL A 24 -1.06 -15.85 -14.82
C VAL A 24 -1.85 -15.20 -15.94
N LEU A 25 -1.14 -14.45 -16.79
CA LEU A 25 -1.72 -13.66 -17.86
C LEU A 25 -1.16 -14.12 -19.21
N PRO A 26 -1.95 -14.05 -20.29
CA PRO A 26 -1.40 -14.17 -21.63
C PRO A 26 -0.28 -13.14 -21.84
N LEU A 27 0.84 -13.54 -22.44
CA LEU A 27 2.02 -12.67 -22.60
C LEU A 27 1.69 -11.34 -23.28
N ALA A 28 0.80 -11.36 -24.28
CA ALA A 28 0.35 -10.17 -25.00
C ALA A 28 -0.46 -9.18 -24.13
N ARG A 29 -0.92 -9.60 -22.95
CA ARG A 29 -1.74 -8.79 -22.03
C ARG A 29 -0.94 -8.24 -20.83
N LEU A 30 0.35 -8.58 -20.69
CA LEU A 30 1.19 -8.12 -19.57
C LEU A 30 1.29 -6.59 -19.48
N GLY A 31 1.36 -5.90 -20.63
CA GLY A 31 1.37 -4.44 -20.68
C GLY A 31 0.07 -3.85 -20.12
N ALA A 32 -1.08 -4.28 -20.64
CA ALA A 32 -2.39 -3.85 -20.18
C ALA A 32 -2.62 -4.13 -18.67
N TYR A 33 -2.12 -5.26 -18.17
CA TYR A 33 -2.16 -5.55 -16.74
C TYR A 33 -1.32 -4.56 -15.93
N THR A 34 -0.11 -4.26 -16.40
CA THR A 34 0.77 -3.28 -15.76
C THR A 34 0.10 -1.90 -15.70
N ASP A 35 -0.58 -1.48 -16.77
CA ASP A 35 -1.30 -0.20 -16.82
C ASP A 35 -2.45 -0.16 -15.79
N GLU A 36 -3.19 -1.25 -15.64
CA GLU A 36 -4.25 -1.38 -14.63
C GLU A 36 -3.73 -1.34 -13.20
N ILE A 37 -2.55 -1.93 -12.95
CA ILE A 37 -1.89 -1.86 -11.65
C ILE A 37 -1.36 -0.45 -11.38
N GLU A 38 -0.79 0.22 -12.38
CA GLU A 38 -0.35 1.61 -12.22
C GLU A 38 -1.53 2.55 -11.97
N ARG A 39 -2.69 2.30 -12.60
CA ARG A 39 -3.94 2.99 -12.26
C ARG A 39 -4.29 2.84 -10.77
N ILE A 40 -4.27 1.61 -10.24
CA ILE A 40 -4.51 1.36 -8.80
C ILE A 40 -3.51 2.16 -7.94
N ASN A 41 -2.23 2.19 -8.33
CA ASN A 41 -1.19 2.93 -7.62
C ASN A 41 -1.42 4.45 -7.65
N ILE A 42 -1.87 5.00 -8.77
CA ILE A 42 -2.22 6.42 -8.91
C ILE A 42 -3.40 6.75 -7.99
N GLU A 43 -4.46 5.94 -8.01
CA GLU A 43 -5.62 6.11 -7.14
C GLU A 43 -5.24 6.06 -5.65
N PHE A 44 -4.47 5.06 -5.22
CA PHE A 44 -3.97 5.00 -3.84
C PHE A 44 -3.07 6.17 -3.46
N SER A 45 -2.22 6.61 -4.40
CA SER A 45 -1.35 7.77 -4.21
C SER A 45 -2.15 9.06 -4.03
N ILE A 46 -3.25 9.26 -4.76
CA ILE A 46 -4.11 10.43 -4.62
C ILE A 46 -4.95 10.32 -3.35
N ALA A 47 -5.59 9.18 -3.10
CA ALA A 47 -6.40 8.94 -1.90
C ALA A 47 -5.60 9.16 -0.60
N ASN A 48 -4.36 8.67 -0.53
CA ASN A 48 -3.49 8.91 0.62
C ASN A 48 -3.15 10.40 0.80
N LYS A 49 -2.99 11.16 -0.29
CA LYS A 49 -2.76 12.60 -0.24
C LYS A 49 -4.01 13.38 0.14
N LEU A 50 -5.20 12.94 -0.24
CA LEU A 50 -6.46 13.53 0.26
C LEU A 50 -6.61 13.31 1.77
N LYS A 51 -6.30 12.11 2.28
CA LYS A 51 -6.23 11.83 3.73
C LYS A 51 -5.21 12.72 4.45
N LEU A 52 -4.12 13.09 3.78
CA LEU A 52 -3.15 14.04 4.32
C LEU A 52 -3.78 15.43 4.51
N LEU A 53 -4.57 15.89 3.54
CA LEU A 53 -5.29 17.16 3.67
C LEU A 53 -6.25 17.12 4.88
N ASP A 54 -6.99 16.02 5.05
CA ASP A 54 -7.87 15.82 6.21
C ASP A 54 -7.09 15.86 7.53
N GLY A 55 -5.89 15.28 7.57
CA GLY A 55 -5.04 15.31 8.76
C GLY A 55 -4.43 16.68 9.07
N LEU A 56 -4.27 17.55 8.06
CA LEU A 56 -3.73 18.90 8.21
C LEU A 56 -4.80 19.93 8.56
N GLU A 57 -6.05 19.67 8.21
CA GLU A 57 -7.15 20.60 8.43
C GLU A 57 -7.34 20.99 9.91
N PRO A 58 -7.34 20.05 10.89
CA PRO A 58 -7.37 20.41 12.31
C PRO A 58 -6.14 21.21 12.77
N LEU A 59 -4.96 20.93 12.21
CA LEU A 59 -3.73 21.65 12.54
C LEU A 59 -3.83 23.12 12.09
N LEU A 60 -4.33 23.37 10.88
CA LEU A 60 -4.43 24.71 10.32
C LEU A 60 -5.66 25.50 10.79
N ALA A 61 -6.68 24.81 11.32
CA ALA A 61 -7.85 25.44 11.93
C ALA A 61 -7.64 25.79 13.42
N GLY A 62 -6.71 25.10 14.10
CA GLY A 62 -6.41 25.32 15.52
C GLY A 62 -5.37 26.42 15.77
N ALA A 63 -4.95 26.54 17.04
CA ALA A 63 -3.83 27.40 17.42
C ALA A 63 -2.52 26.83 16.88
N LEU A 64 -1.82 27.63 16.07
CA LEU A 64 -0.60 27.23 15.37
C LEU A 64 0.60 27.30 16.31
N PRO A 65 1.43 26.24 16.40
CA PRO A 65 2.56 26.23 17.32
C PRO A 65 3.67 27.16 16.84
N LEU A 66 4.09 28.10 17.70
CA LEU A 66 5.19 29.01 17.44
C LEU A 66 6.43 28.62 18.26
N ALA A 67 7.61 28.78 17.66
CA ALA A 67 8.86 28.68 18.42
C ALA A 67 9.01 29.92 19.30
N ARG A 68 9.71 29.76 20.43
CA ARG A 68 10.16 30.93 21.20
C ARG A 68 11.08 31.76 20.30
N ALA A 69 10.75 33.03 20.13
CA ALA A 69 11.64 33.95 19.46
C ALA A 69 12.82 34.24 20.39
N ASP A 70 14.05 34.00 19.92
CA ASP A 70 15.26 34.48 20.60
C ASP A 70 15.41 36.01 20.46
N ASP A 71 14.64 36.60 19.53
CA ASP A 71 14.56 38.03 19.26
C ASP A 71 13.57 38.72 20.24
N PRO A 72 14.03 39.65 21.09
CA PRO A 72 13.18 40.37 22.05
C PRO A 72 12.05 41.19 21.42
N GLU A 73 12.20 41.64 20.16
CA GLU A 73 11.16 42.42 19.48
C GLU A 73 10.00 41.54 19.03
N VAL A 74 10.29 40.32 18.53
CA VAL A 74 9.28 39.36 18.09
C VAL A 74 8.68 38.58 19.26
N GLY A 75 9.46 38.35 20.33
CA GLY A 75 9.01 37.63 21.52
C GLY A 75 7.93 38.34 22.34
N ASN A 76 7.76 39.66 22.15
CA ASN A 76 6.78 40.49 22.86
C ASN A 76 5.51 40.79 22.05
N LEU A 77 5.46 40.41 20.77
CA LEU A 77 4.28 40.64 19.93
C LEU A 77 3.14 39.68 20.30
N PRO A 78 1.86 40.15 20.27
CA PRO A 78 0.71 39.26 20.43
C PRO A 78 0.68 38.17 19.36
N TYR A 79 0.22 36.98 19.73
CA TYR A 79 0.10 35.82 18.83
C TYR A 79 -0.61 36.15 17.49
N GLU A 80 -1.70 36.91 17.56
CA GLU A 80 -2.49 37.32 16.39
C GLU A 80 -1.69 38.20 15.41
N GLU A 81 -0.82 39.07 15.90
CA GLU A 81 0.03 39.91 15.04
C GLU A 81 1.15 39.08 14.38
N VAL A 82 1.70 38.11 15.10
CA VAL A 82 2.75 37.22 14.57
C VAL A 82 2.20 36.31 13.47
N ILE A 83 1.02 35.73 13.69
CA ILE A 83 0.36 34.86 12.69
C ILE A 83 -0.20 35.70 11.53
N GLY A 84 -0.92 36.78 11.83
CA GLY A 84 -1.60 37.61 10.84
C GLY A 84 -2.48 36.79 9.89
N GLU A 85 -2.44 37.11 8.59
CA GLU A 85 -3.24 36.41 7.57
C GLU A 85 -2.71 35.04 7.16
N ARG A 86 -1.52 34.63 7.63
CA ARG A 86 -0.85 33.39 7.19
C ARG A 86 -1.70 32.14 7.42
N ALA A 87 -2.45 32.09 8.52
CA ALA A 87 -3.37 31.01 8.81
C ALA A 87 -4.53 30.95 7.80
N ALA A 88 -5.02 32.10 7.32
CA ALA A 88 -6.04 32.15 6.27
C ALA A 88 -5.47 31.70 4.92
N TRP A 89 -4.27 32.18 4.55
CA TRP A 89 -3.60 31.78 3.31
C TRP A 89 -3.30 30.27 3.27
N ALA A 90 -2.84 29.69 4.40
CA ALA A 90 -2.59 28.25 4.50
C ALA A 90 -3.86 27.40 4.33
N ARG A 91 -4.99 27.86 4.90
CA ARG A 91 -6.29 27.20 4.73
C ARG A 91 -6.81 27.31 3.30
N ALA A 92 -6.66 28.46 2.66
CA ALA A 92 -7.02 28.67 1.27
C ALA A 92 -6.19 27.76 0.33
N LEU A 93 -4.88 27.68 0.57
CA LEU A 93 -3.99 26.75 -0.13
C LEU A 93 -4.45 25.29 0.03
N LEU A 94 -4.78 24.86 1.25
CA LEU A 94 -5.27 23.51 1.52
C LEU A 94 -6.55 23.21 0.72
N ALA A 95 -7.49 24.15 0.67
CA ALA A 95 -8.73 24.02 -0.08
C ALA A 95 -8.50 23.94 -1.60
N GLN A 96 -7.63 24.79 -2.15
CA GLN A 96 -7.28 24.78 -3.58
C GLN A 96 -6.62 23.46 -3.99
N VAL A 97 -5.67 22.98 -3.18
CA VAL A 97 -4.99 21.70 -3.40
C VAL A 97 -5.97 20.52 -3.29
N ARG A 98 -6.92 20.58 -2.35
CA ARG A 98 -8.00 19.60 -2.20
C ARG A 98 -8.87 19.54 -3.44
N GLU A 99 -9.33 20.68 -3.94
CA GLU A 99 -10.15 20.76 -5.17
C GLU A 99 -9.40 20.13 -6.34
N ARG A 100 -8.15 20.54 -6.57
CA ARG A 100 -7.29 20.02 -7.65
C ARG A 100 -7.12 18.50 -7.58
N TRP A 101 -6.71 17.97 -6.44
CA TRP A 101 -6.43 16.54 -6.29
C TRP A 101 -7.69 15.68 -6.36
N ARG A 102 -8.79 16.17 -5.80
CA ARG A 102 -10.09 15.50 -5.87
C ARG A 102 -10.61 15.46 -7.30
N TRP A 103 -10.53 16.58 -8.01
CA TRP A 103 -10.97 16.64 -9.40
C TRP A 103 -10.20 15.66 -10.28
N LEU A 104 -8.86 15.59 -10.14
CA LEU A 104 -8.04 14.59 -10.85
C LEU A 104 -8.46 13.15 -10.53
N ALA A 105 -8.75 12.84 -9.26
CA ALA A 105 -9.18 11.50 -8.85
C ALA A 105 -10.53 11.09 -9.46
N GLU A 106 -11.46 12.05 -9.57
CA GLU A 106 -12.82 11.81 -10.07
C GLU A 106 -12.88 11.74 -11.61
N HIS A 107 -11.86 12.27 -12.30
CA HIS A 107 -11.86 12.41 -13.77
C HIS A 107 -10.74 11.64 -14.48
N LEU A 108 -10.13 10.62 -13.85
CA LEU A 108 -9.01 9.86 -14.44
C LEU A 108 -9.30 9.34 -15.88
N ASP A 109 -10.53 8.92 -16.15
CA ASP A 109 -10.94 8.39 -17.46
C ASP A 109 -11.40 9.48 -18.45
N ALA A 110 -11.45 10.75 -18.05
CA ALA A 110 -11.86 11.84 -18.92
C ALA A 110 -10.84 12.08 -20.05
N PRO A 111 -11.29 12.35 -21.30
CA PRO A 111 -10.40 12.74 -22.38
C PRO A 111 -9.61 14.01 -22.02
N LEU A 112 -8.32 14.04 -22.35
CA LEU A 112 -7.40 15.12 -21.98
C LEU A 112 -7.73 16.44 -22.69
N ALA A 113 -8.13 16.39 -23.96
CA ALA A 113 -8.41 17.60 -24.76
C ALA A 113 -9.48 18.53 -24.12
N PRO A 114 -10.70 18.06 -23.77
CA PRO A 114 -11.67 18.90 -23.07
C PRO A 114 -11.27 19.21 -21.61
N ALA A 115 -10.34 18.45 -21.03
CA ALA A 115 -9.88 18.68 -19.66
C ALA A 115 -8.88 19.84 -19.52
N LEU A 116 -8.30 20.36 -20.62
CA LEU A 116 -7.24 21.38 -20.55
C LEU A 116 -7.69 22.67 -19.86
N GLU A 117 -8.91 23.15 -20.12
CA GLU A 117 -9.46 24.37 -19.48
C GLU A 117 -9.60 24.18 -17.96
N ASN A 118 -10.10 23.02 -17.54
CA ASN A 118 -10.18 22.68 -16.12
C ASN A 118 -8.78 22.59 -15.49
N LEU A 119 -7.80 22.00 -16.18
CA LEU A 119 -6.42 21.89 -15.68
C LEU A 119 -5.78 23.28 -15.51
N GLU A 120 -6.03 24.21 -16.43
CA GLU A 120 -5.60 25.61 -16.32
C GLU A 120 -6.21 26.27 -15.07
N ARG A 121 -7.54 26.19 -14.91
CA ARG A 121 -8.26 26.72 -13.72
C ARG A 121 -7.74 26.12 -12.41
N LEU A 122 -7.36 24.84 -12.43
CA LEU A 122 -6.81 24.15 -11.27
C LEU A 122 -5.35 24.50 -10.99
N GLY A 123 -4.68 25.30 -11.82
CA GLY A 123 -3.31 25.76 -11.62
C GLY A 123 -2.23 24.88 -12.26
N TYR A 124 -2.57 24.17 -13.35
CA TYR A 124 -1.62 23.45 -14.20
C TYR A 124 -1.28 24.20 -15.50
N GLU A 125 -1.49 25.52 -15.55
CA GLU A 125 -1.20 26.38 -16.71
C GLU A 125 0.22 26.17 -17.27
N ALA A 126 1.23 26.09 -16.39
CA ALA A 126 2.63 25.88 -16.79
C ALA A 126 2.87 24.55 -17.51
N LEU A 127 1.95 23.58 -17.41
CA LEU A 127 2.05 22.27 -18.08
C LEU A 127 1.29 22.23 -19.42
N LEU A 128 0.49 23.25 -19.76
CA LEU A 128 -0.32 23.26 -20.98
C LEU A 128 0.48 23.03 -22.27
N PRO A 129 1.70 23.60 -22.46
CA PRO A 129 2.49 23.31 -23.66
C PRO A 129 2.80 21.82 -23.82
N GLN A 130 3.23 21.17 -22.73
CA GLN A 130 3.56 19.74 -22.73
C GLN A 130 2.31 18.85 -22.88
N LEU A 131 1.17 19.27 -22.34
CA LEU A 131 -0.10 18.55 -22.50
C LEU A 131 -0.64 18.64 -23.93
N ARG A 132 -0.46 19.78 -24.61
CA ARG A 132 -0.82 19.94 -26.03
C ARG A 132 0.07 19.09 -26.93
N GLU A 133 1.38 19.09 -26.70
CA GLU A 133 2.31 18.19 -27.39
C GLU A 133 1.91 16.71 -27.21
N ARG A 134 1.48 16.32 -25.99
CA ARG A 134 1.01 14.97 -25.72
C ARG A 134 -0.25 14.58 -26.50
N LEU A 135 -1.14 15.54 -26.75
CA LEU A 135 -2.37 15.35 -27.56
C LEU A 135 -2.07 15.23 -29.05
N GLU A 136 -1.04 15.92 -29.56
CA GLU A 136 -0.60 15.76 -30.95
C GLU A 136 -0.15 14.32 -31.22
N HIS A 137 0.54 13.70 -30.25
CA HIS A 137 1.01 12.32 -30.36
C HIS A 137 -0.06 11.26 -30.08
N ALA A 138 -0.99 11.53 -29.14
CA ALA A 138 -2.16 10.67 -28.95
C ALA A 138 -3.43 11.51 -28.67
N PRO A 139 -4.25 11.77 -29.70
CA PRO A 139 -5.46 12.58 -29.59
C PRO A 139 -6.51 12.00 -28.62
N ALA A 140 -6.46 10.68 -28.38
CA ALA A 140 -7.35 9.97 -27.47
C ALA A 140 -6.80 9.84 -26.04
N ALA A 141 -5.71 10.56 -25.70
CA ALA A 141 -5.14 10.53 -24.36
C ALA A 141 -6.18 10.96 -23.31
N ARG A 142 -6.12 10.33 -22.14
CA ARG A 142 -6.94 10.62 -20.96
C ARG A 142 -6.09 11.28 -19.88
N LEU A 143 -6.76 11.78 -18.84
CA LEU A 143 -6.07 12.30 -17.65
C LEU A 143 -5.20 11.24 -16.96
N LEU A 144 -5.63 9.97 -16.95
CA LEU A 144 -4.83 8.86 -16.41
C LEU A 144 -3.48 8.75 -17.12
N ASP A 145 -3.45 8.89 -18.44
CA ASP A 145 -2.25 8.65 -19.24
C ASP A 145 -1.17 9.72 -18.92
N VAL A 146 -1.56 10.99 -18.75
CA VAL A 146 -0.61 12.06 -18.37
C VAL A 146 -0.13 11.98 -16.93
N LEU A 147 -0.89 11.32 -16.06
CA LEU A 147 -0.47 10.98 -14.70
C LEU A 147 0.51 9.80 -14.70
N GLN A 148 0.29 8.79 -15.55
CA GLN A 148 1.21 7.67 -15.77
C GLN A 148 2.54 8.14 -16.36
N ASP A 149 2.49 9.02 -17.37
CA ASP A 149 3.66 9.66 -17.99
C ASP A 149 4.38 10.63 -17.03
N ARG A 150 3.72 10.96 -15.90
CA ARG A 150 4.20 11.89 -14.88
C ARG A 150 4.43 13.31 -15.39
N ILE A 151 3.70 13.71 -16.43
CA ILE A 151 3.59 15.10 -16.89
C ILE A 151 2.89 15.88 -15.76
N ILE A 152 1.71 15.42 -15.35
CA ILE A 152 1.06 15.88 -14.13
C ILE A 152 1.53 15.03 -12.96
N ARG A 153 1.91 15.66 -11.84
CA ARG A 153 2.32 14.97 -10.62
C ARG A 153 1.64 15.56 -9.40
N VAL A 154 0.69 14.80 -8.85
CA VAL A 154 0.09 15.08 -7.54
C VAL A 154 1.17 14.95 -6.46
N SER A 155 1.58 16.06 -5.85
CA SER A 155 2.81 16.13 -5.05
C SER A 155 2.66 16.99 -3.80
N TRP A 156 2.63 16.34 -2.63
CA TRP A 156 2.74 17.00 -1.32
C TRP A 156 3.90 17.99 -1.27
N LYS A 157 5.07 17.61 -1.78
CA LYS A 157 6.27 18.43 -1.69
C LYS A 157 6.15 19.74 -2.47
N ARG A 158 5.61 19.67 -3.70
CA ARG A 158 5.56 20.81 -4.62
C ARG A 158 4.31 21.66 -4.43
N GLU A 159 3.16 21.03 -4.29
CA GLU A 159 1.88 21.73 -4.34
C GLU A 159 1.39 22.19 -2.97
N LEU A 160 1.97 21.67 -1.87
CA LEU A 160 1.53 22.02 -0.52
C LEU A 160 2.69 22.39 0.41
N ARG A 161 3.69 21.53 0.59
CA ARG A 161 4.80 21.77 1.53
C ARG A 161 5.64 23.00 1.16
N ALA A 162 5.99 23.17 -0.11
CA ALA A 162 6.78 24.31 -0.55
C ALA A 162 6.02 25.64 -0.39
N PRO A 163 4.77 25.78 -0.85
CA PRO A 163 3.98 26.98 -0.57
C PRO A 163 3.72 27.23 0.92
N LEU A 164 3.51 26.18 1.74
CA LEU A 164 3.43 26.34 3.20
C LEU A 164 4.72 26.90 3.78
N GLN A 165 5.88 26.52 3.26
CA GLN A 165 7.18 27.04 3.70
C GLN A 165 7.35 28.53 3.32
N GLU A 166 6.76 28.99 2.22
CA GLU A 166 6.75 30.40 1.84
C GLU A 166 5.83 31.21 2.76
N ILE A 167 4.61 30.70 3.03
CA ILE A 167 3.64 31.30 3.96
C ILE A 167 4.25 31.41 5.38
N PHE A 168 4.85 30.33 5.86
CA PHE A 168 5.44 30.20 7.19
C PHE A 168 6.97 30.33 7.15
N SER A 169 7.45 31.41 6.55
CA SER A 169 8.88 31.70 6.43
C SER A 169 9.46 32.28 7.72
N GLY A 170 10.61 31.75 8.15
CA GLY A 170 11.32 32.18 9.36
C GLY A 170 11.32 31.13 10.48
N ARG A 171 12.25 31.30 11.45
CA ARG A 171 12.45 30.31 12.53
C ARG A 171 11.26 30.20 13.47
N VAL A 172 10.51 31.29 13.66
CA VAL A 172 9.34 31.36 14.56
C VAL A 172 8.26 30.37 14.14
N PHE A 173 8.08 30.12 12.84
CA PHE A 173 7.06 29.19 12.32
C PHE A 173 7.56 27.77 12.06
N ALA A 174 8.83 27.47 12.33
CA ALA A 174 9.40 26.13 12.12
C ALA A 174 8.59 24.99 12.79
N PRO A 175 8.00 25.16 14.00
CA PRO A 175 7.16 24.13 14.59
C PRO A 175 5.89 23.82 13.80
N ILE A 176 5.32 24.78 13.07
CA ILE A 176 4.15 24.57 12.20
C ILE A 176 4.51 23.61 11.06
N LEU A 177 5.62 23.89 10.36
CA LEU A 177 6.11 23.05 9.27
C LEU A 177 6.51 21.65 9.77
N ALA A 178 7.12 21.58 10.96
CA ALA A 178 7.44 20.32 11.60
C ALA A 178 6.18 19.50 11.93
N ALA A 179 5.13 20.15 12.47
CA ALA A 179 3.85 19.49 12.74
C ALA A 179 3.20 18.97 11.46
N ALA A 180 3.21 19.77 10.38
CA ALA A 180 2.72 19.34 9.06
C ALA A 180 3.50 18.15 8.50
N ASP A 181 4.84 18.16 8.61
CA ASP A 181 5.69 17.03 8.22
C ASP A 181 5.42 15.77 9.07
N GLN A 182 5.07 15.92 10.36
CA GLN A 182 4.67 14.80 11.21
C GLN A 182 3.31 14.23 10.82
N VAL A 183 2.33 15.07 10.47
CA VAL A 183 1.05 14.61 9.89
C VAL A 183 1.32 13.82 8.61
N HIS A 184 2.14 14.36 7.70
CA HIS A 184 2.54 13.65 6.48
C HIS A 184 3.19 12.30 6.76
N LYS A 185 4.13 12.22 7.70
CA LYS A 185 4.78 10.95 8.07
C LYS A 185 3.78 9.92 8.62
N ARG A 186 2.82 10.34 9.45
CA ARG A 186 1.78 9.45 9.98
C ARG A 186 0.88 8.91 8.87
N VAL A 187 0.38 9.78 7.99
CA VAL A 187 -0.50 9.39 6.89
C VAL A 187 0.22 8.54 5.85
N LEU A 188 1.49 8.83 5.56
CA LEU A 188 2.29 8.09 4.59
C LEU A 188 2.48 6.61 4.99
N ARG A 189 2.49 6.28 6.28
CA ARG A 189 2.62 4.90 6.77
C ARG A 189 1.43 4.02 6.38
N GLY A 190 0.24 4.60 6.26
CA GLY A 190 -0.98 3.93 5.81
C GLY A 190 -1.18 3.96 4.29
N ARG A 191 -0.17 4.35 3.51
CA ARG A 191 -0.26 4.39 2.05
C ARG A 191 -0.16 2.97 1.47
N LEU A 192 -1.19 2.58 0.72
CA LEU A 192 -1.15 1.38 -0.10
C LEU A 192 -0.43 1.63 -1.43
N PHE A 193 0.23 0.59 -1.92
CA PHE A 193 0.71 0.48 -3.29
C PHE A 193 0.86 -1.00 -3.64
N VAL A 194 0.78 -1.30 -4.93
CA VAL A 194 0.96 -2.63 -5.49
C VAL A 194 2.32 -2.67 -6.19
N ALA A 195 3.15 -3.62 -5.78
CA ALA A 195 4.43 -3.90 -6.40
C ALA A 195 4.34 -5.18 -7.23
N LEU A 196 4.88 -5.12 -8.45
CA LEU A 196 4.92 -6.26 -9.36
C LEU A 196 6.31 -6.89 -9.38
N HIS A 197 6.37 -8.22 -9.36
CA HIS A 197 7.50 -8.99 -9.86
C HIS A 197 6.97 -10.15 -10.69
N MET A 198 7.70 -10.57 -11.72
CA MET A 198 7.15 -11.51 -12.70
C MET A 198 8.16 -12.57 -13.11
N HIS A 199 7.63 -13.75 -13.39
CA HIS A 199 8.24 -14.73 -14.27
C HIS A 199 7.75 -14.41 -15.69
N ALA A 200 8.38 -13.43 -16.34
CA ALA A 200 7.87 -12.88 -17.59
C ALA A 200 7.71 -13.93 -18.72
N GLY A 201 8.51 -15.00 -18.69
CA GLY A 201 8.52 -16.04 -19.73
C GLY A 201 7.28 -16.94 -19.74
N ASP A 202 6.58 -17.10 -18.61
CA ASP A 202 5.37 -17.93 -18.51
C ASP A 202 4.10 -17.12 -18.16
N GLY A 203 4.22 -15.79 -18.10
CA GLY A 203 3.11 -14.88 -17.83
C GLY A 203 2.69 -14.84 -16.36
N ASN A 204 3.41 -15.50 -15.45
CA ASN A 204 3.13 -15.47 -14.03
C ASN A 204 3.61 -14.15 -13.39
N VAL A 205 2.66 -13.36 -12.90
CA VAL A 205 2.87 -12.06 -12.27
C VAL A 205 2.47 -12.11 -10.81
N HIS A 206 3.42 -11.82 -9.95
CA HIS A 206 3.18 -11.67 -8.52
C HIS A 206 2.87 -10.22 -8.19
N THR A 207 1.74 -10.02 -7.53
CA THR A 207 1.28 -8.73 -7.01
C THR A 207 1.41 -8.70 -5.50
N ASN A 208 2.28 -7.82 -5.02
CA ASN A 208 2.56 -7.66 -3.60
C ASN A 208 1.98 -6.34 -3.10
N ILE A 209 1.22 -6.39 -2.02
CA ILE A 209 0.65 -5.23 -1.35
C ILE A 209 1.19 -5.19 0.08
N PRO A 210 2.18 -4.34 0.38
CA PRO A 210 2.66 -4.14 1.75
C PRO A 210 1.55 -3.53 2.60
N VAL A 211 1.32 -4.09 3.78
CA VAL A 211 0.27 -3.65 4.72
C VAL A 211 0.78 -3.67 6.16
N ASN A 212 0.20 -2.81 6.99
CA ASN A 212 0.37 -2.88 8.42
C ASN A 212 -0.79 -3.71 8.99
N SER A 213 -0.48 -4.77 9.72
CA SER A 213 -1.48 -5.71 10.25
C SER A 213 -2.35 -5.13 11.37
N ASP A 214 -1.96 -3.98 11.91
CA ASP A 214 -2.68 -3.22 12.94
C ASP A 214 -3.53 -2.06 12.38
N ASP A 215 -3.49 -1.83 11.05
CA ASP A 215 -4.32 -0.85 10.37
C ASP A 215 -5.47 -1.56 9.63
N TYR A 216 -6.61 -1.72 10.32
CA TYR A 216 -7.79 -2.38 9.78
C TYR A 216 -8.34 -1.71 8.51
N GLU A 217 -8.28 -0.38 8.43
CA GLU A 217 -8.72 0.35 7.24
C GLU A 217 -7.80 0.08 6.04
N MET A 218 -6.48 0.01 6.29
CA MET A 218 -5.50 -0.39 5.29
C MET A 218 -5.72 -1.83 4.83
N LEU A 219 -5.99 -2.77 5.75
CA LEU A 219 -6.29 -4.16 5.40
C LEU A 219 -7.56 -4.27 4.56
N ARG A 220 -8.66 -3.60 4.95
CA ARG A 220 -9.90 -3.56 4.17
C ARG A 220 -9.68 -3.02 2.75
N ALA A 221 -8.95 -1.91 2.64
CA ALA A 221 -8.63 -1.33 1.35
C ALA A 221 -7.72 -2.24 0.50
N ALA A 222 -6.78 -2.95 1.14
CA ALA A 222 -5.92 -3.92 0.46
C ALA A 222 -6.71 -5.14 -0.05
N THR A 223 -7.64 -5.68 0.74
CA THR A 223 -8.55 -6.77 0.31
C THR A 223 -9.42 -6.34 -0.87
N ALA A 224 -9.95 -5.11 -0.86
CA ALA A 224 -10.68 -4.56 -2.01
C ALA A 224 -9.79 -4.44 -3.26
N ALA A 225 -8.51 -4.09 -3.08
CA ALA A 225 -7.53 -4.08 -4.16
C ALA A 225 -7.29 -5.48 -4.74
N VAL A 226 -7.14 -6.50 -3.88
CA VAL A 226 -7.01 -7.91 -4.30
C VAL A 226 -8.21 -8.32 -5.15
N ALA A 227 -9.43 -8.07 -4.68
CA ALA A 227 -10.64 -8.40 -5.44
C ALA A 227 -10.68 -7.69 -6.82
N ARG A 228 -10.20 -6.44 -6.89
CA ARG A 228 -10.06 -5.72 -8.17
C ARG A 228 -8.98 -6.36 -9.07
N ILE A 229 -7.83 -6.73 -8.51
CA ILE A 229 -6.74 -7.40 -9.22
C ILE A 229 -7.23 -8.72 -9.84
N MET A 230 -7.98 -9.52 -9.09
CA MET A 230 -8.54 -10.78 -9.58
C MET A 230 -9.51 -10.56 -10.74
N ARG A 231 -10.38 -9.53 -10.65
CA ARG A 231 -11.27 -9.15 -11.77
C ARG A 231 -10.50 -8.67 -13.00
N ILE A 232 -9.41 -7.92 -12.81
CA ILE A 232 -8.56 -7.48 -13.92
C ILE A 232 -7.91 -8.69 -14.60
N ALA A 233 -7.36 -9.63 -13.83
CA ALA A 233 -6.74 -10.83 -14.37
C ALA A 233 -7.73 -11.64 -15.22
N ARG A 234 -8.96 -11.87 -14.73
CA ARG A 234 -10.03 -12.54 -15.48
C ARG A 234 -10.41 -11.79 -16.76
N ARG A 235 -10.58 -10.46 -16.68
CA ARG A 235 -10.93 -9.63 -17.84
C ARG A 235 -9.86 -9.64 -18.94
N LEU A 236 -8.61 -9.88 -18.57
CA LEU A 236 -7.48 -10.00 -19.49
C LEU A 236 -7.20 -11.45 -19.92
N ASP A 237 -8.21 -12.33 -19.83
CA ASP A 237 -8.15 -13.74 -20.18
C ASP A 237 -7.07 -14.53 -19.41
N GLY A 238 -6.75 -14.07 -18.21
CA GLY A 238 -5.82 -14.71 -17.28
C GLY A 238 -6.50 -15.59 -16.24
N VAL A 239 -5.67 -16.26 -15.43
CA VAL A 239 -6.09 -17.08 -14.30
C VAL A 239 -5.61 -16.47 -12.98
N ILE A 240 -6.43 -16.64 -11.94
CA ILE A 240 -6.25 -15.99 -10.63
C ILE A 240 -5.18 -16.65 -9.74
N SER A 241 -4.52 -17.70 -10.22
CA SER A 241 -3.48 -18.40 -9.49
C SER A 241 -2.50 -19.06 -10.46
N GLY A 242 -1.21 -18.89 -10.19
CA GLY A 242 -0.13 -19.59 -10.88
C GLY A 242 0.46 -20.71 -10.03
N GLU A 243 1.28 -20.35 -9.05
CA GLU A 243 2.04 -21.26 -8.20
C GLU A 243 1.57 -21.34 -6.74
N HIS A 244 0.87 -20.33 -6.21
CA HIS A 244 0.48 -20.33 -4.80
C HIS A 244 -0.77 -21.17 -4.49
N GLY A 245 -1.54 -21.52 -5.52
CA GLY A 245 -2.83 -22.22 -5.39
C GLY A 245 -3.97 -21.31 -4.93
N ILE A 246 -5.15 -21.90 -4.71
CA ILE A 246 -6.40 -21.18 -4.41
C ILE A 246 -6.57 -20.92 -2.90
N GLY A 247 -6.35 -21.95 -2.08
CA GLY A 247 -6.52 -21.86 -0.63
C GLY A 247 -7.90 -21.34 -0.21
N ILE A 248 -7.94 -20.59 0.89
CA ILE A 248 -9.16 -19.91 1.38
C ILE A 248 -9.28 -18.47 0.88
N THR A 249 -8.16 -17.87 0.44
CA THR A 249 -8.09 -16.45 0.04
C THR A 249 -8.59 -16.20 -1.37
N LYS A 250 -8.55 -17.21 -2.25
CA LYS A 250 -8.97 -17.05 -3.65
C LYS A 250 -10.21 -17.86 -4.02
N LEU A 251 -10.72 -18.68 -3.09
CA LEU A 251 -11.88 -19.52 -3.35
C LEU A 251 -13.13 -18.69 -3.68
N GLU A 252 -13.26 -17.50 -3.09
CA GLU A 252 -14.34 -16.55 -3.36
C GLU A 252 -14.36 -16.00 -4.79
N PHE A 253 -13.25 -16.12 -5.53
CA PHE A 253 -13.13 -15.65 -6.93
C PHE A 253 -13.28 -16.79 -7.96
N LEU A 254 -13.60 -17.99 -7.51
CA LEU A 254 -13.96 -19.11 -8.38
C LEU A 254 -15.47 -19.27 -8.41
N ASP A 255 -16.01 -19.62 -9.58
CA ASP A 255 -17.42 -19.94 -9.72
C ASP A 255 -17.74 -21.40 -9.33
N GLU A 256 -19.03 -21.73 -9.25
CA GLU A 256 -19.46 -23.09 -8.92
C GLU A 256 -19.06 -24.10 -10.00
N ALA A 257 -19.05 -23.70 -11.28
CA ALA A 257 -18.68 -24.59 -12.38
C ALA A 257 -17.19 -24.98 -12.31
N GLU A 258 -16.32 -24.06 -11.91
CA GLU A 258 -14.89 -24.26 -11.70
C GLU A 258 -14.60 -25.16 -10.48
N THR A 259 -15.47 -25.13 -9.47
CA THR A 259 -15.25 -25.84 -8.20
C THR A 259 -16.03 -27.15 -8.05
N HIS A 260 -17.08 -27.36 -8.84
CA HIS A 260 -17.99 -28.51 -8.75
C HIS A 260 -17.25 -29.85 -8.83
N GLU A 261 -16.50 -30.08 -9.91
CA GLU A 261 -15.81 -31.35 -10.14
C GLU A 261 -14.79 -31.67 -9.04
N PHE A 262 -14.06 -30.65 -8.58
CA PHE A 262 -13.11 -30.81 -7.49
C PHE A 262 -13.82 -31.17 -6.18
N ARG A 263 -14.94 -30.51 -5.87
CA ARG A 263 -15.73 -30.79 -4.65
C ARG A 263 -16.37 -32.17 -4.71
N ALA A 264 -16.92 -32.58 -5.85
CA ALA A 264 -17.46 -33.92 -6.06
C ALA A 264 -16.38 -34.99 -5.86
N TYR A 265 -15.18 -34.76 -6.40
CA TYR A 265 -14.02 -35.62 -6.16
C TYR A 265 -13.67 -35.69 -4.67
N LYS A 266 -13.54 -34.55 -3.99
CA LYS A 266 -13.21 -34.47 -2.56
C LYS A 266 -14.23 -35.21 -1.70
N GLN A 267 -15.52 -35.07 -1.98
CA GLN A 267 -16.58 -35.78 -1.25
C GLN A 267 -16.50 -37.30 -1.46
N ARG A 268 -16.15 -37.75 -2.66
CA ARG A 268 -15.96 -39.19 -2.96
C ARG A 268 -14.76 -39.79 -2.23
N ILE A 269 -13.64 -39.06 -2.14
CA ILE A 269 -12.40 -39.59 -1.54
C ILE A 269 -12.27 -39.34 -0.04
N ASP A 270 -12.96 -38.32 0.50
CA ASP A 270 -12.97 -37.96 1.91
C ASP A 270 -14.40 -37.73 2.42
N PRO A 271 -15.25 -38.76 2.40
CA PRO A 271 -16.67 -38.64 2.78
C PRO A 271 -16.87 -38.21 4.24
N GLN A 272 -15.86 -38.37 5.09
CA GLN A 272 -15.89 -37.98 6.50
C GLN A 272 -15.24 -36.61 6.77
N GLY A 273 -14.71 -35.95 5.74
CA GLY A 273 -14.09 -34.62 5.83
C GLY A 273 -12.91 -34.56 6.80
N ARG A 274 -12.02 -35.56 6.78
CA ARG A 274 -10.84 -35.66 7.64
C ARG A 274 -9.68 -34.81 7.13
N PHE A 275 -9.56 -34.59 5.81
CA PHE A 275 -8.45 -33.86 5.22
C PHE A 275 -8.79 -32.37 5.03
N ASN A 276 -8.15 -31.52 5.86
CA ASN A 276 -8.36 -30.07 5.86
C ASN A 276 -9.86 -29.73 5.91
N ARG A 277 -10.51 -30.18 6.98
CA ARG A 277 -11.96 -30.01 7.21
C ARG A 277 -12.39 -28.56 6.96
N GLY A 278 -13.48 -28.41 6.21
CA GLY A 278 -14.06 -27.11 5.88
C GLY A 278 -13.34 -26.34 4.77
N LYS A 279 -12.09 -26.67 4.41
CA LYS A 279 -11.37 -25.95 3.35
C LYS A 279 -11.82 -26.36 1.95
N LEU A 280 -11.86 -25.40 1.03
CA LEU A 280 -12.24 -25.58 -0.39
C LEU A 280 -13.72 -26.01 -0.58
N MET A 281 -14.52 -25.89 0.47
CA MET A 281 -15.96 -26.16 0.47
C MET A 281 -16.75 -24.84 0.42
N PRO A 282 -18.05 -24.85 0.09
CA PRO A 282 -18.90 -23.67 0.25
C PRO A 282 -18.78 -23.08 1.67
N GLY A 283 -18.65 -21.76 1.79
CA GLY A 283 -18.44 -21.05 3.07
C GLY A 283 -17.00 -21.07 3.60
N SER A 284 -16.05 -21.64 2.84
CA SER A 284 -14.62 -21.61 3.18
C SER A 284 -13.95 -20.29 2.77
N ASP A 285 -14.39 -19.18 3.34
CA ASP A 285 -13.82 -17.86 3.08
C ASP A 285 -12.97 -17.35 4.26
N LEU A 286 -12.50 -16.10 4.13
CA LEU A 286 -11.72 -15.42 5.15
C LEU A 286 -12.51 -15.09 6.43
N SER A 287 -13.84 -15.16 6.44
CA SER A 287 -14.64 -14.92 7.65
C SER A 287 -14.39 -15.99 8.72
N ASN A 288 -14.02 -17.19 8.28
CA ASN A 288 -13.65 -18.32 9.15
C ASN A 288 -12.13 -18.37 9.44
N ALA A 289 -11.35 -17.42 8.92
CA ALA A 289 -9.91 -17.38 9.11
C ALA A 289 -9.54 -16.62 10.40
N TYR A 290 -9.13 -17.34 11.42
CA TYR A 290 -8.53 -16.73 12.61
C TYR A 290 -7.05 -16.40 12.33
N THR A 291 -6.72 -15.12 12.23
CA THR A 291 -5.33 -14.65 12.21
C THR A 291 -5.06 -13.89 13.50
N PRO A 292 -4.19 -14.39 14.40
CA PRO A 292 -3.84 -13.64 15.61
C PRO A 292 -3.11 -12.36 15.21
N SER A 293 -3.47 -11.23 15.84
CA SER A 293 -2.74 -9.98 15.64
C SER A 293 -1.35 -10.11 16.26
N PHE A 294 -0.30 -9.75 15.52
CA PHE A 294 1.08 -9.82 16.02
C PHE A 294 1.36 -8.84 17.17
N ASN A 295 0.63 -7.73 17.25
CA ASN A 295 0.68 -6.83 18.40
C ASN A 295 -0.06 -7.43 19.60
N LEU A 296 -1.19 -8.12 19.37
CA LEU A 296 -1.83 -8.94 20.41
C LEU A 296 -0.93 -10.07 20.88
N LEU A 297 -0.17 -10.73 20.00
CA LEU A 297 0.89 -11.68 20.39
C LEU A 297 2.01 -11.01 21.18
N GLY A 298 2.32 -9.74 20.91
CA GLY A 298 3.28 -8.95 21.71
C GLY A 298 2.74 -8.63 23.11
N HIS A 299 1.48 -8.22 23.21
CA HIS A 299 0.80 -8.00 24.49
C HIS A 299 0.56 -9.32 25.25
N GLU A 300 0.15 -10.38 24.56
CA GLU A 300 0.06 -11.74 25.10
C GLU A 300 1.43 -12.24 25.52
N SER A 301 2.51 -11.96 24.78
CA SER A 301 3.87 -12.30 25.19
C SER A 301 4.28 -11.54 26.46
N LEU A 302 3.89 -10.28 26.61
CA LEU A 302 4.09 -9.51 27.85
C LEU A 302 3.26 -10.08 29.01
N ILE A 303 2.02 -10.51 28.75
CA ILE A 303 1.15 -11.19 29.74
C ILE A 303 1.68 -12.61 30.07
N MET A 304 2.23 -13.32 29.10
CA MET A 304 2.88 -14.64 29.23
C MET A 304 4.23 -14.54 29.95
N GLN A 305 4.95 -13.42 29.83
CA GLN A 305 6.14 -13.12 30.62
C GLN A 305 5.79 -12.82 32.08
N GLN A 306 4.60 -12.25 32.34
CA GLN A 306 4.11 -11.97 33.70
C GLN A 306 3.36 -13.12 34.37
N SER A 307 2.94 -14.14 33.62
CA SER A 307 2.27 -15.33 34.14
C SER A 307 3.20 -16.54 34.13
N ALA A 308 3.00 -17.49 35.05
CA ALA A 308 3.74 -18.77 35.10
C ALA A 308 3.55 -19.65 33.83
N ILE A 309 2.78 -19.16 32.86
CA ILE A 309 2.63 -19.74 31.52
C ILE A 309 3.96 -19.71 30.75
N GLY A 310 4.87 -18.77 31.02
CA GLY A 310 6.22 -18.80 30.45
C GLY A 310 6.95 -20.12 30.75
N THR A 311 6.84 -20.62 31.98
CA THR A 311 7.43 -21.91 32.40
C THR A 311 6.76 -23.10 31.73
N ILE A 312 5.44 -23.05 31.54
CA ILE A 312 4.67 -24.08 30.82
C ILE A 312 5.02 -24.06 29.33
N SER A 313 5.08 -22.87 28.71
CA SER A 313 5.47 -22.69 27.31
C SER A 313 6.91 -23.15 27.09
N ASP A 314 7.86 -22.84 27.98
CA ASP A 314 9.24 -23.32 27.88
C ASP A 314 9.31 -24.85 28.03
N SER A 315 8.44 -25.45 28.84
CA SER A 315 8.35 -26.92 28.95
C SER A 315 7.75 -27.62 27.72
N ILE A 316 7.03 -26.91 26.85
CA ILE A 316 6.32 -27.47 25.67
C ILE A 316 6.97 -27.01 24.35
N LYS A 317 7.58 -25.82 24.31
CA LYS A 317 8.22 -25.18 23.13
C LYS A 317 9.31 -26.02 22.51
N ASP A 318 9.99 -26.85 23.31
CA ASP A 318 10.99 -27.79 22.81
C ASP A 318 10.38 -28.94 21.99
N CYS A 319 9.05 -29.01 21.85
CA CYS A 319 8.36 -30.00 21.03
C CYS A 319 7.53 -29.39 19.89
N LEU A 320 8.08 -28.43 19.13
CA LEU A 320 7.51 -28.00 17.85
C LEU A 320 8.52 -28.08 16.69
N ARG A 321 8.63 -29.30 16.15
CA ARG A 321 8.70 -29.61 14.70
C ARG A 321 9.73 -28.84 13.83
N CYS A 322 11.02 -28.91 14.16
CA CYS A 322 12.08 -28.74 13.14
C CYS A 322 13.11 -29.90 13.10
N GLY A 323 13.01 -30.89 13.99
CA GLY A 323 13.93 -32.03 13.99
C GLY A 323 15.40 -31.65 14.23
N LYS A 324 15.68 -30.54 14.92
CA LYS A 324 17.03 -30.22 15.40
C LYS A 324 17.01 -29.84 16.87
N CYS A 325 17.15 -30.85 17.71
CA CYS A 325 17.60 -30.67 19.08
C CYS A 325 19.05 -31.19 19.12
N LYS A 326 20.03 -30.30 19.41
CA LYS A 326 21.50 -30.50 19.54
C LYS A 326 22.42 -30.20 18.34
N PRO A 327 23.69 -29.81 18.58
CA PRO A 327 24.62 -29.18 17.63
C PRO A 327 25.22 -30.09 16.53
N VAL A 328 24.76 -31.32 16.37
CA VAL A 328 25.28 -32.25 15.35
C VAL A 328 24.11 -32.87 14.59
N CYS A 329 23.56 -32.11 13.66
CA CYS A 329 22.61 -32.63 12.68
C CYS A 329 23.39 -33.21 11.49
N ALA A 330 23.36 -34.53 11.34
CA ALA A 330 24.09 -35.28 10.30
C ALA A 330 23.59 -35.03 8.86
N THR A 331 22.53 -34.25 8.65
CA THR A 331 22.08 -33.83 7.31
C THR A 331 22.72 -32.51 6.85
N HIS A 332 23.56 -31.89 7.68
CA HIS A 332 24.34 -30.72 7.29
C HIS A 332 25.75 -31.13 6.90
N VAL A 333 26.03 -31.19 5.59
CA VAL A 333 27.40 -31.26 5.07
C VAL A 333 27.97 -29.83 5.07
N PRO A 334 28.98 -29.49 5.89
CA PRO A 334 29.44 -28.11 6.11
C PRO A 334 30.17 -27.47 4.91
N ARG A 335 30.10 -28.07 3.72
CA ARG A 335 30.80 -27.61 2.49
C ARG A 335 29.87 -27.40 1.29
N ALA A 336 28.55 -27.30 1.52
CA ALA A 336 27.62 -26.91 0.47
C ALA A 336 27.67 -25.40 0.23
N ASN A 337 28.33 -25.00 -0.85
CA ASN A 337 28.24 -23.65 -1.42
C ASN A 337 26.88 -23.47 -2.15
N LEU A 338 26.62 -22.26 -2.67
CA LEU A 338 25.36 -21.83 -3.30
C LEU A 338 24.79 -22.78 -4.37
N LEU A 339 25.61 -23.67 -4.94
CA LEU A 339 25.23 -24.66 -5.95
C LEU A 339 24.42 -25.85 -5.41
N TYR A 340 24.29 -25.99 -4.09
CA TYR A 340 23.61 -27.12 -3.44
C TYR A 340 22.23 -26.77 -2.87
N SER A 341 21.55 -25.80 -3.47
CA SER A 341 20.15 -25.51 -3.15
C SER A 341 19.22 -26.46 -3.92
N PRO A 342 18.28 -27.18 -3.26
CA PRO A 342 17.29 -28.02 -3.95
C PRO A 342 16.22 -27.20 -4.72
N ARG A 343 16.45 -25.89 -4.90
CA ARG A 343 15.66 -24.98 -5.73
C ARG A 343 16.50 -24.34 -6.84
N ASN A 344 17.45 -25.08 -7.41
CA ASN A 344 17.94 -24.76 -8.76
C ASN A 344 16.83 -25.14 -9.75
N LYS A 345 16.00 -24.15 -10.09
CA LYS A 345 15.51 -24.01 -11.47
C LYS A 345 16.61 -23.32 -12.25
#